data_AF-A0A8T4UZU0-F1
#
_entry.id   AF-A0A8T4UZU0-F1
#
_cell.length_a   1.000
_cell.length_b   1.000
_cell.length_c   1.000
_cell.angle_alpha   90.00
_cell.angle_beta   90.00
_cell.angle_gamma   90.00
#
_symmetry.space_group_name_H-M   'P 1'
#
loop_
_entity.id
_entity.type
_entity.pdbx_description
1 polymer ?
#
loop_
_entity_poly.entity_id
_entity_poly.type
_entity_poly.pdbx_seq_one_letter_code
_entity_poly.pdbx_strand_id
1 'polypeptide(L)'
;MKDPKKLLKTKDRKEMWKEAKEILNKINKSLDISEAYVIGSYASNKKRPCDVDIAIVTKVKNRPKNSAWPIDIVIIPENENKDKILQDINKWMKNRYKKSTEIIKIK
;
A
#
# COMPACT_ATOMS: atom_id res chain seq x y z
N MET A 1 9.87 3.46 11.17
CA MET A 1 9.30 2.09 11.08
C MET A 1 10.37 1.01 11.25
N LYS A 2 10.03 -0.12 11.88
CA LYS A 2 10.93 -1.27 12.11
C LYS A 2 11.07 -2.14 10.85
N ASP A 3 12.25 -2.70 10.62
CA ASP A 3 12.48 -3.58 9.46
C ASP A 3 11.94 -5.00 9.68
N PRO A 4 11.18 -5.58 8.72
CA PRO A 4 10.68 -6.94 8.78
C PRO A 4 11.79 -7.90 8.32
N LYS A 5 12.83 -8.09 9.16
CA LYS A 5 14.06 -8.85 8.80
C LYS A 5 13.80 -10.18 8.08
N LYS A 6 12.77 -10.93 8.50
CA LYS A 6 12.37 -12.21 7.90
C LYS A 6 11.94 -12.10 6.43
N LEU A 7 11.49 -10.93 5.98
CA LEU A 7 11.01 -10.65 4.64
C LEU A 7 12.09 -10.07 3.72
N LEU A 8 13.27 -9.69 4.25
CA LEU A 8 14.35 -9.01 3.50
C LEU A 8 15.35 -10.00 2.88
N LYS A 9 14.84 -11.05 2.21
CA LYS A 9 15.63 -12.18 1.73
C LYS A 9 16.33 -11.95 0.38
N THR A 10 15.75 -11.12 -0.50
CA THR A 10 16.25 -10.89 -1.86
C THR A 10 16.57 -9.41 -2.08
N LYS A 11 17.36 -9.10 -3.12
CA LYS A 11 17.65 -7.72 -3.53
C LYS A 11 16.36 -6.95 -3.82
N ASP A 12 15.49 -7.50 -4.68
CA ASP A 12 14.19 -6.91 -5.02
C ASP A 12 13.38 -6.55 -3.77
N ARG A 13 13.28 -7.46 -2.80
CA ARG A 13 12.51 -7.22 -1.56
C ARG A 13 13.14 -6.14 -0.69
N LYS A 14 14.48 -6.09 -0.61
CA LYS A 14 15.18 -5.01 0.12
C LYS A 14 14.92 -3.65 -0.51
N GLU A 15 14.92 -3.55 -1.84
CA GLU A 15 14.65 -2.32 -2.57
C GLU A 15 13.19 -1.88 -2.40
N MET A 16 12.23 -2.78 -2.61
CA MET A 16 10.81 -2.52 -2.36
C MET A 16 10.55 -2.03 -0.92
N TRP A 17 11.17 -2.67 0.07
CA TRP A 17 11.03 -2.25 1.46
C TRP A 17 11.66 -0.88 1.73
N LYS A 18 12.79 -0.56 1.09
CA LYS A 18 13.44 0.75 1.25
C LYS A 18 12.49 1.87 0.82
N GLU A 19 11.89 1.74 -0.36
CA GLU A 19 10.91 2.72 -0.87
C GLU A 19 9.67 2.81 0.04
N ALA A 20 9.10 1.65 0.42
CA ALA A 20 7.96 1.61 1.32
C ALA A 20 8.26 2.28 2.67
N LYS A 21 9.45 2.06 3.23
CA LYS A 21 9.89 2.65 4.51
C LYS A 21 10.05 4.17 4.40
N GLU A 22 10.58 4.69 3.30
CA GLU A 22 10.67 6.13 3.05
C GLU A 22 9.28 6.78 3.02
N ILE A 23 8.33 6.17 2.30
CA ILE A 23 6.94 6.64 2.24
C ILE A 23 6.26 6.55 3.61
N LEU A 24 6.36 5.41 4.30
CA LEU A 24 5.78 5.22 5.63
C LEU A 24 6.30 6.23 6.65
N ASN A 25 7.59 6.58 6.59
CA ASN A 25 8.15 7.60 7.47
C ASN A 25 7.57 9.00 7.19
N LYS A 26 7.19 9.32 5.94
CA LYS A 26 6.47 10.57 5.61
C LYS A 26 5.03 10.52 6.13
N ILE A 27 4.34 9.39 5.95
CA ILE A 27 2.97 9.19 6.45
C ILE A 27 2.94 9.29 7.98
N ASN A 28 3.88 8.68 8.70
CA ASN A 28 3.97 8.71 10.16
C ASN A 28 4.14 10.11 10.76
N LYS A 29 4.62 11.09 9.98
CA LYS A 29 4.68 12.50 10.41
C LYS A 29 3.32 13.19 10.34
N SER A 30 2.40 12.68 9.52
CA SER A 30 1.11 13.29 9.21
C SER A 30 -0.07 12.55 9.85
N LEU A 31 0.03 11.23 9.98
CA LEU A 31 -0.94 10.36 10.64
C LEU A 31 -0.41 9.96 12.01
N ASP A 32 -1.26 10.00 13.02
CA ASP A 32 -0.99 9.45 14.36
C ASP A 32 -1.07 7.91 14.28
N ILE A 33 -0.03 7.29 13.71
CA ILE A 33 0.03 5.83 13.52
C ILE A 33 0.32 5.17 14.86
N SER A 34 -0.63 4.36 15.36
CA SER A 34 -0.42 3.53 16.54
C SER A 34 0.28 2.22 16.19
N GLU A 35 -0.11 1.60 15.08
CA GLU A 35 0.38 0.29 14.65
C GLU A 35 0.47 0.20 13.12
N ALA A 36 1.39 -0.63 12.63
CA ALA A 36 1.54 -0.89 11.20
C ALA A 36 1.92 -2.36 10.97
N TYR A 37 1.26 -2.97 9.99
CA TYR A 37 1.36 -4.39 9.68
C TYR A 37 1.70 -4.58 8.21
N VAL A 38 2.75 -5.36 7.92
CA VAL A 38 3.04 -5.80 6.55
C VAL A 38 2.11 -6.98 6.22
N ILE A 39 1.35 -6.87 5.14
CA ILE A 39 0.34 -7.86 4.75
C ILE A 39 0.55 -8.31 3.29
N GLY A 40 -0.43 -9.04 2.76
CA GLY A 40 -0.54 -9.36 1.34
C GLY A 40 0.63 -10.18 0.78
N SER A 41 0.93 -9.98 -0.51
CA SER A 41 1.85 -10.85 -1.23
C SER A 41 3.28 -10.72 -0.72
N TYR A 42 3.64 -9.54 -0.22
CA TYR A 42 4.93 -9.28 0.40
C TYR A 42 5.09 -10.02 1.73
N ALA A 43 4.06 -10.20 2.54
CA ALA A 43 4.16 -10.99 3.77
C ALA A 43 4.31 -12.51 3.53
N SER A 44 4.12 -12.97 2.29
CA SER A 44 4.15 -14.39 1.92
C SER A 44 5.54 -14.93 1.53
N ASN A 45 5.60 -16.24 1.23
CA ASN A 45 6.77 -16.92 0.68
C ASN A 45 6.99 -16.68 -0.84
N LYS A 46 6.18 -15.83 -1.49
CA LYS A 46 6.31 -15.54 -2.91
C LYS A 46 7.71 -14.97 -3.22
N LYS A 47 8.40 -15.57 -4.18
CA LYS A 47 9.77 -15.18 -4.58
C LYS A 47 9.83 -13.73 -5.09
N ARG A 48 8.80 -13.32 -5.82
CA ARG A 48 8.63 -11.97 -6.40
C ARG A 48 7.25 -11.42 -6.05
N PRO A 49 7.10 -10.72 -4.91
CA PRO A 49 5.88 -9.95 -4.64
C PRO A 49 5.74 -8.81 -5.67
N CYS A 50 4.52 -8.36 -5.89
CA CYS A 50 4.22 -7.31 -6.88
C CYS A 50 4.42 -5.91 -6.29
N ASP A 51 4.13 -5.78 -5.00
CA ASP A 51 4.00 -4.55 -4.23
C ASP A 51 4.30 -4.83 -2.74
N VAL A 52 4.22 -3.80 -1.89
CA VAL A 52 4.32 -3.90 -0.43
C VAL A 52 3.01 -3.42 0.18
N ASP A 53 2.14 -4.36 0.56
CA ASP A 53 0.88 -4.05 1.23
C ASP A 53 1.11 -3.76 2.72
N ILE A 54 0.58 -2.63 3.21
CA ILE A 54 0.73 -2.22 4.61
C ILE A 54 -0.63 -1.79 5.17
N ALA A 55 -1.09 -2.47 6.22
CA ALA A 55 -2.22 -2.02 7.02
C ALA A 55 -1.73 -1.08 8.13
N ILE A 56 -2.29 0.13 8.19
CA ILE A 56 -1.95 1.16 9.17
C ILE A 56 -3.14 1.36 10.10
N VAL A 57 -2.90 1.29 11.41
CA VAL A 57 -3.87 1.66 12.44
C VAL A 57 -3.57 3.10 12.87
N THR A 58 -4.54 3.98 12.72
CA THR A 58 -4.42 5.39 13.10
C THR A 58 -5.71 5.90 13.73
N LYS A 59 -5.59 6.88 14.62
CA LYS A 59 -6.74 7.51 15.26
C LYS A 59 -7.33 8.57 14.34
N VAL A 60 -8.60 8.40 13.98
CA VAL A 60 -9.36 9.46 13.30
C VAL A 60 -9.93 10.40 14.35
N LYS A 61 -9.37 11.61 14.45
CA LYS A 61 -9.84 12.63 15.39
C LYS A 61 -11.30 13.00 15.09
N ASN A 62 -12.04 13.36 16.13
CA ASN A 62 -13.43 13.86 16.04
C ASN A 62 -14.45 12.86 15.45
N ARG A 63 -14.23 11.55 15.64
CA ARG A 63 -15.17 10.50 15.23
C ARG A 63 -15.50 9.55 16.39
N PRO A 64 -16.76 9.08 16.51
CA PRO A 64 -17.11 7.98 17.41
C PRO A 64 -16.27 6.72 17.19
N LYS A 65 -15.98 5.98 18.26
CA LYS A 65 -15.05 4.81 18.29
C LYS A 65 -15.39 3.71 17.27
N ASN A 66 -16.63 3.63 16.80
CA ASN A 66 -17.11 2.61 15.84
C ASN A 66 -17.63 3.21 14.52
N SER A 67 -17.22 4.43 14.18
CA SER A 67 -17.69 5.13 12.95
C SER A 67 -16.62 5.24 11.86
N ALA A 68 -15.42 4.71 12.11
CA ALA A 68 -14.34 4.68 11.14
C ALA A 68 -14.39 3.37 10.35
N TRP A 69 -14.34 3.49 9.03
CA TRP A 69 -14.23 2.36 8.12
C TRP A 69 -12.78 2.21 7.66
N PRO A 70 -12.28 0.98 7.45
CA PRO A 70 -10.99 0.79 6.81
C PRO A 70 -11.05 1.37 5.39
N ILE A 71 -9.96 2.02 4.99
CA ILE A 71 -9.76 2.51 3.63
C ILE A 71 -8.59 1.78 3.02
N ASP A 72 -8.75 1.32 1.78
CA ASP A 72 -7.64 0.78 1.00
C ASP A 72 -7.01 1.93 0.19
N ILE A 73 -5.69 2.05 0.28
CA ILE A 73 -4.94 3.12 -0.38
C ILE A 73 -3.75 2.49 -1.10
N VAL A 74 -3.72 2.71 -2.42
CA VAL A 74 -2.55 2.40 -3.24
C VAL A 74 -1.75 3.68 -3.46
N ILE A 75 -0.49 3.69 -3.03
CA ILE A 75 0.43 4.79 -3.25
C ILE A 75 1.33 4.44 -4.43
N ILE A 76 1.21 5.21 -5.51
CA ILE A 76 2.01 5.03 -6.72
C ILE A 76 3.09 6.11 -6.73
N PRO A 77 4.39 5.75 -6.77
CA PRO A 77 5.46 6.73 -6.94
C PRO A 77 5.29 7.51 -8.24
N GLU A 78 5.51 8.82 -8.19
CA GLU A 78 5.50 9.65 -9.39
C GLU A 78 6.81 9.43 -10.16
N ASN A 79 6.75 8.50 -11.12
CA ASN A 79 7.84 8.19 -12.04
C ASN A 79 7.26 7.88 -13.43
N GLU A 80 8.15 7.57 -14.39
CA GLU A 80 7.82 7.22 -15.77
C GLU A 80 6.83 6.03 -15.91
N ASN A 81 6.71 5.19 -14.88
CA ASN A 81 5.82 4.03 -14.89
C ASN A 81 4.43 4.31 -14.30
N LYS A 82 4.16 5.51 -13.78
CA LYS A 82 2.87 5.85 -13.13
C LYS A 82 1.66 5.49 -14.00
N ASP A 83 1.66 5.91 -15.27
CA ASP A 83 0.52 5.70 -16.15
C ASP A 83 0.33 4.23 -16.50
N LYS A 84 1.42 3.49 -16.64
CA LYS A 84 1.40 2.03 -16.84
C LYS A 84 0.80 1.32 -15.62
N ILE A 85 1.18 1.73 -14.40
CA ILE A 85 0.63 1.18 -13.16
C ILE A 85 -0.88 1.45 -13.07
N LEU A 86 -1.33 2.66 -13.42
CA LEU A 86 -2.76 2.99 -13.47
C LEU A 86 -3.53 2.13 -14.50
N GLN A 87 -2.94 1.87 -15.67
CA GLN A 87 -3.52 0.97 -16.67
C GLN A 87 -3.63 -0.47 -16.14
N ASP A 88 -2.60 -0.96 -15.45
CA ASP A 88 -2.57 -2.29 -14.85
C ASP A 88 -3.62 -2.43 -13.73
N ILE A 89 -3.77 -1.41 -12.88
CA ILE A 89 -4.84 -1.33 -11.86
C ILE A 89 -6.21 -1.39 -12.53
N ASN A 90 -6.44 -0.60 -13.58
CA ASN A 90 -7.71 -0.60 -14.31
C ASN A 90 -8.02 -1.98 -14.90
N LYS A 91 -7.02 -2.62 -15.51
CA LYS A 91 -7.15 -3.97 -16.08
C LYS A 91 -7.46 -5.00 -14.98
N TRP A 92 -6.76 -4.93 -13.85
CA TRP A 92 -7.00 -5.80 -12.71
C TRP A 92 -8.40 -5.61 -12.13
N MET A 93 -8.86 -4.36 -11.95
CA MET A 93 -10.21 -4.04 -11.48
C MET A 93 -11.28 -4.62 -12.40
N LYS A 94 -11.15 -4.43 -13.72
CA LYS A 94 -12.10 -4.98 -14.71
C LYS A 94 -12.16 -6.50 -14.68
N ASN A 95 -11.01 -7.16 -14.48
CA ASN A 95 -10.94 -8.61 -14.35
C ASN A 95 -11.56 -9.12 -13.03
N ARG A 96 -11.35 -8.39 -11.92
CA ARG A 96 -11.78 -8.79 -10.59
C ARG A 96 -13.26 -8.50 -10.32
N TYR A 97 -13.75 -7.35 -10.76
CA TYR A 97 -15.05 -6.78 -10.38
C TYR A 97 -16.02 -6.60 -11.56
N LYS A 98 -15.72 -7.17 -12.73
CA LYS A 98 -16.45 -7.04 -14.01
C LYS A 98 -16.24 -5.68 -14.70
N LYS A 99 -16.72 -5.59 -15.95
CA LYS A 99 -16.46 -4.48 -16.89
C LYS A 99 -16.99 -3.11 -16.47
N SER A 100 -17.93 -3.03 -15.51
CA SER A 100 -18.56 -1.78 -15.07
C SER A 100 -17.72 -0.99 -14.05
N THR A 101 -16.42 -1.25 -13.96
CA THR A 101 -15.52 -0.53 -13.06
C THR A 101 -14.67 0.48 -13.82
N GLU A 102 -14.57 1.68 -13.25
CA GLU A 102 -13.79 2.79 -13.79
C GLU A 102 -12.90 3.40 -12.70
N ILE A 103 -11.75 3.92 -13.12
CA ILE A 103 -10.90 4.74 -12.25
C ILE A 103 -11.44 6.16 -12.32
N ILE A 104 -11.85 6.70 -11.17
CA ILE A 104 -12.37 8.06 -11.03
C ILE A 104 -11.25 8.96 -10.52
N LYS A 105 -10.89 10.00 -11.29
CA LYS A 105 -9.93 11.02 -10.85
C LYS A 105 -10.64 12.01 -9.91
N ILE A 106 -10.17 12.10 -8.67
CA ILE A 106 -10.77 12.94 -7.62
C ILE A 106 -9.96 14.21 -7.31
N LYS A 107 -8.80 14.40 -7.96
CA LYS A 107 -7.94 15.59 -7.87
C LYS A 107 -7.00 15.65 -9.08
#